data_AF-A0A6I3T150-F1
#
_entry.id   AF-A0A6I3T150-F1
#
_cell.length_a   1.000
_cell.length_b   1.000
_cell.length_c   1.000
_cell.angle_alpha   90.00
_cell.angle_beta   90.00
_cell.angle_gamma   90.00
#
_symmetry.space_group_name_H-M   'P 1'
#
loop_
_entity.id
_entity.type
_entity.pdbx_description
1 polymer ?
#
loop_
_entity_poly.entity_id
_entity_poly.type
_entity_poly.pdbx_seq_one_letter_code
_entity_poly.pdbx_strand_id
1 'polypeptide(L)'
;MTDPVDPHCSAPEDGQAPFQLRSTVDAAALERMAPALEAILLGRLMAHRARFVKPYQPRPRLAAFIKRCCVAGLLLSLAFTASGGLEFGPYRLDLLCAVAFVAILALSFVPPRLEAWVRRPWHRYWHHLARVRTNTILKAARASAPFDAQYDIDEGQLRYTRIRGDDGEGNAQVQWRRPLAGIAVPGPGFTLLFKHARALGPTLIVLHAPSAAFDAMLARHGVHCLPPA
;
A
#
# COMPACT_ATOMS: atom_id res chain seq x y z
N MET A 1 40.58 -12.27 -13.48
CA MET A 1 39.20 -12.80 -13.40
C MET A 1 38.30 -11.75 -14.01
N THR A 2 38.05 -11.89 -15.30
CA THR A 2 37.21 -11.02 -16.11
C THR A 2 35.76 -11.45 -15.91
N ASP A 3 34.94 -10.56 -15.36
CA ASP A 3 33.48 -10.72 -15.34
C ASP A 3 32.98 -10.87 -16.78
N PRO A 4 32.00 -11.75 -17.03
CA PRO A 4 31.34 -11.80 -18.33
C PRO A 4 30.57 -10.49 -18.52
N VAL A 5 30.97 -9.72 -19.53
CA VAL A 5 30.20 -8.57 -20.02
C VAL A 5 28.85 -9.10 -20.47
N ASP A 6 27.79 -8.75 -19.74
CA ASP A 6 26.41 -9.04 -20.11
C ASP A 6 26.12 -8.33 -21.45
N PRO A 7 25.81 -9.04 -22.55
CA PRO A 7 25.53 -8.43 -23.86
C PRO A 7 24.18 -7.65 -23.90
N HIS A 8 23.51 -7.49 -22.76
CA HIS A 8 22.17 -6.93 -22.63
C HIS A 8 22.08 -5.61 -21.85
N CYS A 9 23.23 -5.06 -21.43
CA CYS A 9 23.35 -3.74 -20.84
C CYS A 9 24.41 -2.93 -21.59
N SER A 10 24.03 -2.33 -22.72
CA SER A 10 24.90 -1.38 -23.41
C SER A 10 24.76 -0.03 -22.70
N ALA A 11 25.66 0.25 -21.75
CA ALA A 11 25.91 1.61 -21.30
C ALA A 11 26.76 2.29 -22.38
N PRO A 12 26.29 3.34 -23.07
CA PRO A 12 27.11 4.03 -24.04
C PRO A 12 28.21 4.80 -23.30
N GLU A 13 29.44 4.66 -23.80
CA GLU A 13 30.52 5.60 -23.52
C GLU A 13 30.05 7.01 -23.87
N ASP A 14 30.16 7.90 -22.90
CA ASP A 14 30.12 9.35 -23.03
C ASP A 14 29.12 9.95 -24.04
N GLY A 15 27.94 10.30 -23.53
CA GLY A 15 27.33 11.60 -23.85
C GLY A 15 26.08 11.67 -24.73
N GLN A 16 25.64 10.64 -25.46
CA GLN A 16 24.53 10.86 -26.42
C GLN A 16 23.77 9.64 -26.95
N ALA A 17 23.55 8.59 -26.16
CA ALA A 17 22.63 7.52 -26.54
C ALA A 17 21.65 7.15 -25.41
N PRO A 18 20.39 6.81 -25.75
CA PRO A 18 19.37 6.45 -24.78
C PRO A 18 19.82 5.18 -24.02
N PHE A 19 19.69 5.19 -22.69
CA PHE A 19 20.01 4.01 -21.89
C PHE A 19 18.98 2.92 -22.24
N GLN A 20 19.47 1.79 -22.73
CA GLN A 20 18.64 0.68 -23.18
C GLN A 20 18.87 -0.54 -22.30
N LEU A 21 17.77 -1.09 -21.78
CA LEU A 21 17.76 -2.28 -20.95
C LEU A 21 16.85 -3.32 -21.57
N ARG A 22 17.39 -4.49 -21.91
CA ARG A 22 16.62 -5.62 -22.41
C ARG A 22 16.61 -6.73 -21.36
N SER A 23 15.43 -7.26 -21.07
CA SER A 23 15.25 -8.38 -20.14
C SER A 23 14.26 -9.38 -20.71
N THR A 24 14.66 -10.63 -20.80
CA THR A 24 13.74 -11.73 -21.13
C THR A 24 12.89 -12.06 -19.91
N VAL A 25 11.56 -12.08 -20.12
CA VAL A 25 10.58 -12.36 -19.07
C VAL A 25 9.84 -13.63 -19.42
N ASP A 26 10.16 -14.70 -18.70
CA ASP A 26 9.46 -15.98 -18.77
C ASP A 26 8.41 -16.12 -17.65
N ALA A 27 7.53 -17.10 -17.80
CA ALA A 27 6.51 -17.37 -16.78
C ALA A 27 7.14 -17.75 -15.43
N ALA A 28 8.28 -18.46 -15.44
CA ALA A 28 8.96 -18.87 -14.22
C ALA A 28 9.62 -17.72 -13.47
N ALA A 29 10.20 -16.71 -14.15
CA ALA A 29 10.67 -15.50 -13.49
C ALA A 29 9.52 -14.72 -12.87
N LEU A 30 8.37 -14.60 -13.55
CA LEU A 30 7.20 -13.93 -12.97
C LEU A 30 6.71 -14.59 -11.68
N GLU A 31 6.68 -15.93 -11.62
CA GLU A 31 6.32 -16.64 -10.39
C GLU A 31 7.37 -16.50 -9.28
N ARG A 32 8.67 -16.42 -9.62
CA ARG A 32 9.74 -16.14 -8.65
C ARG A 32 9.66 -14.72 -8.09
N MET A 33 9.21 -13.74 -8.88
CA MET A 33 9.06 -12.34 -8.45
C MET A 33 7.82 -12.11 -7.59
N ALA A 34 6.74 -12.86 -7.82
CA ALA A 34 5.46 -12.69 -7.14
C ALA A 34 5.55 -12.61 -5.59
N PRO A 35 6.28 -13.49 -4.87
CA PRO A 35 6.38 -13.41 -3.41
C PRO A 35 7.10 -12.14 -2.94
N ALA A 36 8.16 -11.71 -3.63
CA ALA A 36 8.87 -10.48 -3.28
C ALA A 36 8.02 -9.23 -3.52
N LEU A 37 7.25 -9.22 -4.63
CA LEU A 37 6.29 -8.16 -4.90
C LEU A 37 5.17 -8.12 -3.85
N GLU A 38 4.65 -9.27 -3.44
CA GLU A 38 3.66 -9.36 -2.35
C GLU A 38 4.22 -8.80 -1.04
N ALA A 39 5.45 -9.14 -0.67
CA ALA A 39 6.09 -8.66 0.55
C ALA A 39 6.22 -7.13 0.57
N ILE A 40 6.72 -6.53 -0.52
CA ILE A 40 6.86 -5.06 -0.64
C ILE A 40 5.49 -4.36 -0.54
N LEU A 41 4.47 -4.90 -1.22
CA LEU A 41 3.12 -4.33 -1.19
C LEU A 41 2.48 -4.47 0.20
N LEU A 42 2.70 -5.61 0.87
CA LEU A 42 2.23 -5.84 2.23
C LEU A 42 2.87 -4.87 3.23
N GLY A 43 4.20 -4.70 3.17
CA GLY A 43 4.93 -3.75 4.02
C GLY A 43 4.39 -2.33 3.86
N ARG A 44 4.12 -1.91 2.62
CA ARG A 44 3.50 -0.61 2.34
C ARG A 44 2.05 -0.49 2.83
N LEU A 45 1.23 -1.53 2.68
CA LEU A 45 -0.14 -1.56 3.23
C LEU A 45 -0.12 -1.44 4.76
N MET A 46 0.80 -2.14 5.43
CA MET A 46 1.00 -2.05 6.89
C MET A 46 1.46 -0.67 7.32
N ALA A 47 2.45 -0.08 6.64
CA ALA A 47 2.94 1.26 6.92
C ALA A 47 1.86 2.34 6.66
N HIS A 48 1.00 2.16 5.66
CA HIS A 48 -0.16 3.02 5.44
C HIS A 48 -1.15 2.88 6.59
N ARG A 49 -1.54 1.66 6.96
CA ARG A 49 -2.45 1.41 8.08
C ARG A 49 -1.95 2.04 9.38
N ALA A 50 -0.68 1.87 9.72
CA ALA A 50 -0.10 2.43 10.94
C ALA A 50 -0.25 3.96 11.04
N ARG A 51 -0.32 4.67 9.92
CA ARG A 51 -0.52 6.13 9.87
C ARG A 51 -1.97 6.56 10.10
N PHE A 52 -2.93 5.80 9.61
CA PHE A 52 -4.35 6.13 9.72
C PHE A 52 -4.97 5.61 11.03
N VAL A 53 -4.44 4.52 11.58
CA VAL A 53 -4.89 3.96 12.86
C VAL A 53 -4.19 4.70 14.01
N LYS A 54 -4.52 5.99 14.20
CA LYS A 54 -4.03 6.77 15.34
C LYS A 54 -4.60 6.21 16.66
N PRO A 55 -3.80 6.07 17.74
CA PRO A 55 -4.31 5.78 19.09
C PRO A 55 -5.45 6.74 19.42
N TYR A 56 -6.63 6.19 19.68
CA TYR A 56 -7.68 6.94 20.34
C TYR A 56 -7.14 7.28 21.73
N GLN A 57 -6.81 8.54 21.91
CA GLN A 57 -6.43 9.07 23.21
C GLN A 57 -7.67 9.71 23.80
N PRO A 58 -8.43 9.00 24.66
CA PRO A 58 -9.53 9.64 25.37
C PRO A 58 -8.93 10.79 26.17
N ARG A 59 -9.43 12.02 25.97
CA ARG A 59 -9.07 13.14 26.85
C ARG A 59 -9.56 12.76 28.26
N PRO A 60 -8.65 12.51 29.23
CA PRO A 60 -9.03 11.91 30.51
C PRO A 60 -10.03 12.78 31.28
N ARG A 61 -9.90 14.10 31.15
CA ARG A 61 -10.84 15.08 31.72
C ARG A 61 -12.25 14.97 31.12
N LEU A 62 -12.36 14.79 29.81
CA LEU A 62 -13.66 14.63 29.13
C LEU A 62 -14.32 13.30 29.50
N ALA A 63 -13.55 12.21 29.55
CA ALA A 63 -14.06 10.91 29.96
C ALA A 63 -14.55 10.91 31.41
N ALA A 64 -13.81 11.55 32.33
CA ALA A 64 -14.22 11.71 33.72
C ALA A 64 -15.48 12.59 33.84
N PHE A 65 -15.56 13.67 33.08
CA PHE A 65 -16.74 14.54 33.04
C PHE A 65 -17.99 13.79 32.56
N ILE A 66 -17.90 13.08 31.44
CA ILE A 66 -19.00 12.26 30.89
C ILE A 66 -19.48 11.23 31.93
N LYS A 67 -18.55 10.53 32.59
CA LYS A 67 -18.89 9.56 33.65
C LYS A 67 -19.65 10.21 34.81
N ARG A 68 -19.19 11.37 35.29
CA ARG A 68 -19.86 12.12 36.36
C ARG A 68 -21.26 12.57 35.95
N CYS A 69 -21.41 13.10 34.73
CA CYS A 69 -22.72 13.49 34.19
C CYS A 69 -23.67 12.29 34.07
N CYS A 70 -23.18 11.13 33.61
CA CYS A 70 -24.00 9.93 33.51
C CYS A 70 -24.43 9.41 34.88
N VAL A 71 -23.53 9.42 35.88
CA VAL A 71 -23.87 8.99 37.25
C VAL A 71 -24.88 9.96 37.88
N ALA A 72 -24.68 11.27 37.74
CA ALA A 72 -25.63 12.27 38.23
C ALA A 72 -26.99 12.13 37.54
N GLY A 73 -27.01 11.94 36.22
CA GLY A 73 -28.23 11.70 35.46
C GLY A 73 -28.97 10.43 35.89
N LEU A 74 -28.25 9.34 36.17
CA LEU A 74 -28.84 8.09 36.69
C LEU A 74 -29.45 8.26 38.07
N LEU A 75 -28.73 8.92 38.99
CA LEU A 75 -29.24 9.21 40.33
C LEU A 75 -30.50 10.08 40.28
N LEU A 76 -30.50 11.07 39.39
CA LEU A 76 -31.66 11.93 39.18
C LEU A 76 -32.85 11.16 38.59
N SER A 77 -32.62 10.31 37.58
CA SER A 77 -33.67 9.45 37.02
C SER A 77 -34.25 8.51 38.09
N LEU A 78 -33.41 7.88 38.92
CA LEU A 78 -33.85 7.04 40.05
C LEU A 78 -34.65 7.81 41.09
N ALA A 79 -34.24 9.04 41.43
CA ALA A 79 -34.96 9.90 42.35
C ALA A 79 -36.36 10.24 41.81
N PHE A 80 -36.46 10.56 40.51
CA PHE A 80 -37.75 10.79 39.86
C PHE A 80 -38.62 9.54 39.83
N THR A 81 -38.04 8.36 39.55
CA THR A 81 -38.78 7.10 39.61
C THR A 81 -39.34 6.84 41.02
N ALA A 82 -38.57 7.14 42.06
CA ALA A 82 -38.99 6.98 43.45
C ALA A 82 -40.04 8.01 43.91
N SER A 83 -40.05 9.21 43.33
CA SER A 83 -40.98 10.30 43.69
C SER A 83 -42.29 10.32 42.91
N GLY A 84 -42.62 9.26 42.16
CA GLY A 84 -43.86 9.15 41.38
C GLY A 84 -43.68 9.08 39.85
N GLY A 85 -42.45 9.26 39.35
CA GLY A 85 -42.11 9.16 37.93
C GLY A 85 -42.47 10.40 37.10
N LEU A 86 -41.90 10.46 35.90
CA LEU A 86 -42.22 11.47 34.89
C LEU A 86 -42.94 10.76 33.72
N GLU A 87 -44.25 10.90 33.66
CA GLU A 87 -45.07 10.27 32.63
C GLU A 87 -45.25 11.22 31.44
N PHE A 88 -45.00 10.71 30.23
CA PHE A 88 -45.29 11.40 28.97
C PHE A 88 -46.02 10.45 28.03
N GLY A 89 -47.35 10.49 28.08
CA GLY A 89 -48.19 9.51 27.37
C GLY A 89 -47.99 8.09 27.91
N PRO A 90 -47.85 7.05 27.06
CA PRO A 90 -47.63 5.67 27.53
C PRO A 90 -46.20 5.40 28.00
N TYR A 91 -45.31 6.39 27.95
CA TYR A 91 -43.88 6.23 28.24
C TYR A 91 -43.51 6.85 29.58
N ARG A 92 -42.69 6.11 30.36
CA ARG A 92 -42.03 6.62 31.56
C ARG A 92 -40.69 7.24 31.19
N LEU A 93 -40.65 8.57 31.17
CA LEU A 93 -39.53 9.36 30.65
C LEU A 93 -38.27 9.19 31.51
N ASP A 94 -38.45 9.02 32.81
CA ASP A 94 -37.41 8.70 33.79
C ASP A 94 -36.68 7.38 33.46
N LEU A 95 -37.41 6.34 33.06
CA LEU A 95 -36.85 5.06 32.61
C LEU A 95 -36.09 5.19 31.29
N LEU A 96 -36.62 5.95 30.32
CA LEU A 96 -35.93 6.20 29.06
C LEU A 96 -34.62 6.97 29.27
N CYS A 97 -34.64 7.99 30.13
CA CYS A 97 -33.44 8.73 30.53
C CYS A 97 -32.42 7.83 31.24
N ALA A 98 -32.87 6.99 32.17
CA ALA A 98 -31.99 6.03 32.85
C ALA A 98 -31.31 5.09 31.84
N VAL A 99 -32.09 4.50 30.92
CA VAL A 99 -31.56 3.63 29.86
C VAL A 99 -30.56 4.38 28.98
N ALA A 100 -30.84 5.64 28.61
CA ALA A 100 -29.92 6.46 27.84
C ALA A 100 -28.60 6.72 28.57
N PHE A 101 -28.63 7.07 29.87
CA PHE A 101 -27.42 7.27 30.67
C PHE A 101 -26.64 5.96 30.88
N VAL A 102 -27.32 4.82 31.07
CA VAL A 102 -26.65 3.50 31.12
C VAL A 102 -25.97 3.21 29.78
N ALA A 103 -26.64 3.45 28.65
CA ALA A 103 -26.10 3.20 27.33
C ALA A 103 -24.87 4.07 27.04
N ILE A 104 -24.91 5.37 27.35
CA ILE A 104 -23.79 6.30 27.20
C ILE A 104 -22.63 5.89 28.11
N LEU A 105 -22.92 5.52 29.37
CA LEU A 105 -21.91 5.06 30.31
C LEU A 105 -21.24 3.78 29.81
N ALA A 106 -22.01 2.78 29.35
CA ALA A 106 -21.49 1.56 28.76
C ALA A 106 -20.61 1.86 27.53
N LEU A 107 -21.09 2.73 26.63
CA LEU A 107 -20.36 3.15 25.44
C LEU A 107 -19.06 3.92 25.77
N SER A 108 -18.91 4.45 26.99
CA SER A 108 -17.66 5.07 27.46
C SER A 108 -16.60 4.05 27.92
N PHE A 109 -17.00 2.81 28.24
CA PHE A 109 -16.09 1.71 28.63
C PHE A 109 -15.73 0.78 27.47
N VAL A 110 -16.54 0.77 26.41
CA VAL A 110 -16.34 0.02 25.17
C VAL A 110 -15.14 0.48 24.30
N PRO A 111 -14.74 1.77 24.21
CA PRO A 111 -13.73 2.25 23.27
C PRO A 111 -12.38 1.52 23.35
N PRO A 112 -11.77 1.25 24.52
CA PRO A 112 -10.46 0.60 24.56
C PRO A 112 -10.49 -0.86 24.06
N ARG A 113 -11.60 -1.58 24.25
CA ARG A 113 -11.74 -2.96 23.77
C ARG A 113 -12.02 -3.03 22.27
N LEU A 114 -12.89 -2.15 21.79
CA LEU A 114 -13.22 -2.05 20.37
C LEU A 114 -12.03 -1.52 19.57
N GLU A 115 -11.26 -0.61 20.14
CA GLU A 115 -10.00 -0.13 19.58
C GLU A 115 -8.97 -1.27 19.46
N ALA A 116 -8.76 -2.08 20.49
CA ALA A 116 -7.86 -3.23 20.40
C ALA A 116 -8.31 -4.22 19.30
N TRP A 117 -9.62 -4.41 19.12
CA TRP A 117 -10.18 -5.27 18.09
C TRP A 117 -10.03 -4.68 16.67
N VAL A 118 -10.34 -3.39 16.47
CA VAL A 118 -10.12 -2.67 15.19
C VAL A 118 -8.62 -2.57 14.86
N ARG A 119 -7.78 -2.46 15.89
CA ARG A 119 -6.31 -2.48 15.76
C ARG A 119 -5.75 -3.86 15.53
N ARG A 120 -6.49 -4.96 15.78
CA ARG A 120 -5.95 -6.29 15.48
C ARG A 120 -5.65 -6.36 13.99
N PRO A 121 -4.39 -6.60 13.62
CA PRO A 121 -4.05 -6.82 12.23
C PRO A 121 -4.75 -8.10 11.77
N TRP A 122 -5.78 -7.97 10.93
CA TRP A 122 -6.27 -9.10 10.15
C TRP A 122 -5.20 -9.50 9.14
N HIS A 123 -4.14 -10.16 9.61
CA HIS A 123 -2.98 -10.54 8.81
C HIS A 123 -3.42 -11.24 7.53
N ARG A 124 -4.35 -12.19 7.64
CA ARG A 124 -4.93 -12.90 6.49
C ARG A 124 -5.58 -11.98 5.47
N TYR A 125 -6.34 -10.97 5.91
CA TYR A 125 -6.97 -9.99 5.02
C TYR A 125 -5.91 -9.17 4.27
N TRP A 126 -4.87 -8.71 4.98
CA TRP A 126 -3.85 -7.87 4.36
C TRP A 126 -2.93 -8.65 3.42
N HIS A 127 -2.56 -9.88 3.77
CA HIS A 127 -1.89 -10.80 2.86
C HIS A 127 -2.75 -11.07 1.62
N HIS A 128 -4.05 -11.35 1.81
CA HIS A 128 -4.97 -11.54 0.69
C HIS A 128 -5.02 -10.30 -0.21
N LEU A 129 -5.13 -9.09 0.36
CA LEU A 129 -5.14 -7.84 -0.39
C LEU A 129 -3.83 -7.61 -1.15
N ALA A 130 -2.68 -7.88 -0.52
CA ALA A 130 -1.37 -7.80 -1.16
C ALA A 130 -1.29 -8.77 -2.35
N ARG A 131 -1.68 -10.04 -2.14
CA ARG A 131 -1.71 -11.08 -3.18
C ARG A 131 -2.63 -10.72 -4.34
N VAL A 132 -3.83 -10.19 -4.07
CA VAL A 132 -4.74 -9.72 -5.11
C VAL A 132 -4.09 -8.61 -5.94
N ARG A 133 -3.46 -7.62 -5.30
CA ARG A 133 -2.75 -6.53 -6.00
C ARG A 133 -1.57 -7.04 -6.82
N THR A 134 -0.73 -7.91 -6.26
CA THR A 134 0.36 -8.59 -6.98
C THR A 134 -0.17 -9.28 -8.23
N ASN A 135 -1.24 -10.07 -8.09
CA ASN A 135 -1.86 -10.76 -9.21
C ASN A 135 -2.42 -9.78 -10.25
N THR A 136 -3.02 -8.66 -9.84
CA THR A 136 -3.49 -7.63 -10.78
C THR A 136 -2.36 -6.99 -11.56
N ILE A 137 -1.24 -6.66 -10.90
CA ILE A 137 -0.06 -6.07 -11.55
C ILE A 137 0.55 -7.05 -12.55
N LEU A 138 0.72 -8.31 -12.15
CA LEU A 138 1.33 -9.34 -12.99
C LEU A 138 0.38 -9.95 -14.02
N LYS A 139 -0.93 -9.66 -13.97
CA LYS A 139 -1.94 -10.28 -14.86
C LYS A 139 -1.61 -10.07 -16.34
N ALA A 140 -1.28 -8.83 -16.72
CA ALA A 140 -0.95 -8.49 -18.10
C ALA A 140 0.37 -9.13 -18.56
N ALA A 141 1.37 -9.17 -17.68
CA ALA A 141 2.66 -9.81 -17.96
C ALA A 141 2.49 -11.33 -18.13
N ARG A 142 1.79 -12.00 -17.20
CA ARG A 142 1.52 -13.45 -17.26
C ARG A 142 0.77 -13.86 -18.53
N ALA A 143 -0.23 -13.08 -18.93
CA ALA A 143 -1.01 -13.37 -20.15
C ALA A 143 -0.19 -13.24 -21.45
N SER A 144 0.98 -12.59 -21.40
CA SER A 144 1.83 -12.34 -22.56
C SER A 144 3.19 -13.02 -22.51
N ALA A 145 3.52 -13.72 -21.43
CA ALA A 145 4.75 -14.50 -21.31
C ALA A 145 4.78 -15.68 -22.28
N PRO A 146 5.96 -16.04 -22.84
CA PRO A 146 7.25 -15.35 -22.73
C PRO A 146 7.33 -14.11 -23.65
N PHE A 147 8.07 -13.09 -23.22
CA PHE A 147 8.38 -11.90 -24.03
C PHE A 147 9.70 -11.27 -23.62
N ASP A 148 10.30 -10.50 -24.53
CA ASP A 148 11.42 -9.62 -24.21
C ASP A 148 10.90 -8.22 -23.88
N ALA A 149 11.30 -7.73 -22.72
CA ALA A 149 11.03 -6.38 -22.24
C ALA A 149 12.21 -5.48 -22.62
N GLN A 150 11.97 -4.47 -23.43
CA GLN A 150 12.95 -3.43 -23.73
C GLN A 150 12.49 -2.11 -23.10
N TYR A 151 13.40 -1.51 -22.33
CA TYR A 151 13.22 -0.21 -21.72
C TYR A 151 14.24 0.75 -22.30
N ASP A 152 13.76 1.76 -23.01
CA ASP A 152 14.61 2.85 -23.49
C ASP A 152 14.35 4.08 -22.62
N ILE A 153 15.41 4.69 -22.13
CA ILE A 153 15.34 5.88 -21.29
C ILE A 153 15.99 7.03 -22.03
N ASP A 154 15.16 8.04 -22.31
CA ASP A 154 15.55 9.21 -23.06
C ASP A 154 14.91 10.45 -22.44
N GLU A 155 15.70 11.51 -22.23
CA GLU A 155 15.25 12.80 -21.68
C GLU A 155 14.35 12.69 -20.41
N GLY A 156 14.58 11.69 -19.55
CA GLY A 156 13.76 11.46 -18.34
C GLY A 156 12.40 10.79 -18.59
N GLN A 157 12.17 10.26 -19.79
CA GLN A 157 11.04 9.41 -20.13
C GLN A 157 11.49 7.95 -20.23
N LEU A 158 10.75 7.05 -19.58
CA LEU A 158 10.88 5.61 -19.74
C LEU A 158 9.90 5.14 -20.81
N ARG A 159 10.43 4.62 -21.92
CA ARG A 159 9.69 3.96 -22.98
C ARG A 159 9.77 2.45 -22.78
N TYR A 160 8.63 1.81 -22.67
CA TYR A 160 8.54 0.35 -22.60
C TYR A 160 8.02 -0.23 -23.91
N THR A 161 8.84 -1.10 -24.51
CA THR A 161 8.55 -1.85 -25.71
C THR A 161 8.57 -3.33 -25.37
N ARG A 162 7.50 -4.03 -25.75
CA ARG A 162 7.44 -5.49 -25.62
C ARG A 162 7.71 -6.12 -26.98
N ILE A 163 8.70 -7.00 -27.04
CA ILE A 163 9.08 -7.74 -28.25
C ILE A 163 8.63 -9.19 -28.07
N ARG A 164 7.89 -9.73 -29.06
CA ARG A 164 7.32 -11.09 -29.01
C ARG A 164 7.75 -11.89 -30.24
N GLY A 165 8.45 -13.01 -30.04
CA GLY A 165 8.85 -13.96 -31.09
C GLY A 165 10.36 -14.00 -31.33
N ASP A 166 10.85 -15.11 -31.91
CA ASP A 166 12.26 -15.33 -32.29
C ASP A 166 12.74 -14.38 -33.41
N ASP A 167 11.81 -13.76 -34.16
CA ASP A 167 12.12 -12.94 -35.34
C ASP A 167 12.47 -11.47 -35.05
N GLY A 168 13.00 -11.17 -33.86
CA GLY A 168 13.79 -9.97 -33.52
C GLY A 168 13.15 -8.57 -33.59
N GLU A 169 12.31 -8.27 -34.59
CA GLU A 169 11.86 -6.91 -34.90
C GLU A 169 10.37 -6.83 -35.33
N GLY A 170 9.78 -7.92 -35.83
CA GLY A 170 8.45 -7.89 -36.47
C GLY A 170 7.24 -7.58 -35.57
N ASN A 171 7.38 -7.71 -34.24
CA ASN A 171 6.28 -7.54 -33.28
C ASN A 171 6.67 -6.69 -32.07
N ALA A 172 7.53 -5.70 -32.27
CA ALA A 172 7.87 -4.73 -31.23
C ALA A 172 6.71 -3.73 -31.02
N GLN A 173 5.92 -3.90 -29.96
CA GLN A 173 4.83 -2.99 -29.63
C GLN A 173 5.21 -2.08 -28.47
N VAL A 174 5.25 -0.76 -28.72
CA VAL A 174 5.37 0.23 -27.66
C VAL A 174 4.08 0.21 -26.83
N GLN A 175 4.19 -0.18 -25.56
CA GLN A 175 3.03 -0.30 -24.68
C GLN A 175 2.73 1.02 -23.97
N TRP A 176 3.77 1.74 -23.52
CA TRP A 176 3.61 3.03 -22.85
C TRP A 176 4.91 3.84 -22.79
N ARG A 177 4.74 5.15 -22.60
CA ARG A 177 5.77 6.12 -22.25
C ARG A 177 5.37 6.85 -20.98
N ARG A 178 6.26 6.92 -20.00
CA ARG A 178 5.99 7.52 -18.69
C ARG A 178 7.21 8.27 -18.17
N PRO A 179 7.02 9.41 -17.48
CA PRO A 179 8.14 10.14 -16.88
C PRO A 179 8.77 9.33 -15.75
N LEU A 180 10.09 9.32 -15.68
CA LEU A 180 10.86 8.82 -14.56
C LEU A 180 10.81 9.84 -13.43
N ALA A 181 9.91 9.60 -12.47
CA ALA A 181 9.78 10.46 -11.31
C ALA A 181 9.35 9.66 -10.08
N GLY A 182 9.81 10.11 -8.92
CA GLY A 182 9.39 9.60 -7.63
C GLY A 182 10.45 8.72 -6.97
N ILE A 183 10.04 7.55 -6.50
CA ILE A 183 10.85 6.69 -5.63
C ILE A 183 10.90 5.28 -6.17
N ALA A 184 12.10 4.74 -6.31
CA ALA A 184 12.36 3.36 -6.69
C ALA A 184 12.44 2.46 -5.46
N VAL A 185 11.83 1.28 -5.56
CA VAL A 185 12.03 0.18 -4.62
C VAL A 185 12.54 -1.02 -5.43
N PRO A 186 13.81 -1.39 -5.30
CA PRO A 186 14.37 -2.53 -6.00
C PRO A 186 13.86 -3.83 -5.37
N GLY A 187 13.68 -4.83 -6.21
CA GLY A 187 13.34 -6.20 -5.85
C GLY A 187 14.10 -7.21 -6.72
N PRO A 188 14.00 -8.50 -6.40
CA PRO A 188 14.69 -9.54 -7.17
C PRO A 188 14.08 -9.65 -8.57
N GLY A 189 14.76 -9.07 -9.56
CA GLY A 189 14.35 -9.12 -10.96
C GLY A 189 13.35 -8.03 -11.37
N PHE A 190 13.10 -7.04 -10.52
CA PHE A 190 12.25 -5.91 -10.86
C PHE A 190 12.59 -4.67 -10.04
N THR A 191 12.18 -3.51 -10.54
CA THR A 191 12.15 -2.25 -9.78
C THR A 191 10.76 -1.64 -9.85
N LEU A 192 10.20 -1.30 -8.69
CA LEU A 192 8.92 -0.61 -8.58
C LEU A 192 9.16 0.89 -8.45
N LEU A 193 8.50 1.69 -9.30
CA LEU A 193 8.50 3.14 -9.17
C LEU A 193 7.18 3.59 -8.53
N PHE A 194 7.27 4.44 -7.52
CA PHE A 194 6.15 5.06 -6.84
C PHE A 194 6.20 6.57 -7.01
N LYS A 195 5.06 7.19 -7.30
CA LYS A 195 4.94 8.66 -7.39
C LYS A 195 5.54 9.40 -6.17
N HIS A 196 5.39 8.85 -4.96
CA HIS A 196 5.95 9.40 -3.72
C HIS A 196 6.03 8.33 -2.63
N ALA A 197 6.79 8.58 -1.56
CA ALA A 197 7.06 7.60 -0.48
C ALA A 197 5.81 6.97 0.12
N ARG A 198 4.73 7.74 0.18
CA ARG A 198 3.47 7.35 0.82
C ARG A 198 2.49 6.61 -0.11
N ALA A 199 2.83 6.40 -1.38
CA ALA A 199 1.93 5.78 -2.34
C ALA A 199 1.70 4.30 -2.00
N LEU A 200 0.44 3.87 -2.13
CA LEU A 200 0.00 2.49 -1.86
C LEU A 200 0.23 1.54 -3.04
N GLY A 201 0.21 2.07 -4.27
CA GLY A 201 0.38 1.29 -5.49
C GLY A 201 1.57 1.83 -6.28
N PRO A 202 2.33 0.95 -6.95
CA PRO A 202 3.37 1.39 -7.86
C PRO A 202 2.74 2.11 -9.06
N THR A 203 3.42 3.14 -9.52
CA THR A 203 3.10 3.84 -10.78
C THR A 203 3.62 3.03 -11.97
N LEU A 204 4.80 2.41 -11.82
CA LEU A 204 5.45 1.60 -12.85
C LEU A 204 6.15 0.39 -12.21
N ILE A 205 6.25 -0.68 -12.99
CA ILE A 205 7.12 -1.83 -12.72
C ILE A 205 8.07 -1.98 -13.90
N VAL A 206 9.35 -2.04 -13.62
CA VAL A 206 10.41 -2.33 -14.59
C VAL A 206 10.90 -3.73 -14.27
N LEU A 207 10.77 -4.66 -15.22
CA LEU A 207 11.23 -6.04 -15.08
C LEU A 207 12.63 -6.14 -15.66
N HIS A 208 13.64 -6.40 -14.82
CA HIS A 208 15.03 -6.46 -15.25
C HIS A 208 15.89 -7.24 -14.26
N ALA A 209 16.99 -7.82 -14.75
CA ALA A 209 18.03 -8.36 -13.89
C ALA A 209 18.67 -7.25 -13.04
N PRO A 210 19.16 -7.53 -11.82
CA PRO A 210 19.86 -6.55 -10.99
C PRO A 210 21.00 -5.90 -11.78
N SER A 211 20.99 -4.57 -11.90
CA SER A 211 21.97 -3.82 -12.70
C SER A 211 22.35 -2.53 -12.00
N ALA A 212 23.62 -2.44 -11.59
CA ALA A 212 24.16 -1.23 -10.95
C ALA A 212 24.11 -0.01 -11.88
N ALA A 213 24.21 -0.23 -13.20
CA ALA A 213 24.08 0.83 -14.20
C ALA A 213 22.66 1.42 -14.22
N PHE A 214 21.64 0.57 -14.08
CA PHE A 214 20.25 1.00 -13.98
C PHE A 214 20.00 1.79 -12.69
N ASP A 215 20.51 1.33 -11.55
CA ASP A 215 20.37 2.05 -10.28
C ASP A 215 21.06 3.42 -10.31
N ALA A 216 22.24 3.50 -10.91
CA ALA A 216 22.96 4.75 -11.11
C ALA A 216 22.20 5.71 -12.04
N MET A 217 21.58 5.19 -13.10
CA MET A 217 20.75 5.98 -14.01
C MET A 217 19.50 6.53 -13.30
N LEU A 218 18.82 5.72 -12.47
CA LEU A 218 17.69 6.19 -11.67
C LEU A 218 18.10 7.35 -10.75
N ALA A 219 19.26 7.22 -10.09
CA ALA A 219 19.80 8.27 -9.23
C ALA A 219 20.09 9.57 -10.00
N ARG A 220 20.63 9.49 -11.23
CA ARG A 220 20.90 10.66 -12.10
C ARG A 220 19.61 11.41 -12.48
N HIS A 221 18.50 10.70 -12.63
CA HIS A 221 17.18 11.30 -12.91
C HIS A 221 16.41 11.74 -11.66
N GLY A 222 17.06 11.78 -10.48
CA GLY A 222 16.42 12.22 -9.23
C GLY A 222 15.42 11.23 -8.66
N VAL A 223 15.45 9.97 -9.10
CA VAL A 223 14.65 8.89 -8.51
C VAL A 223 15.41 8.34 -7.31
N HIS A 224 14.89 8.58 -6.11
CA HIS A 224 15.53 8.08 -4.89
C HIS A 224 15.22 6.61 -4.68
N CYS A 225 16.24 5.79 -4.44
CA CYS A 225 16.09 4.39 -4.08
C CYS A 225 15.76 4.29 -2.57
N LEU A 226 14.62 3.70 -2.24
CA LEU A 226 14.30 3.25 -0.89
C LEU A 226 14.62 1.75 -0.78
N PRO A 227 15.22 1.30 0.33
CA PRO A 227 15.36 -0.13 0.58
C PRO A 227 13.98 -0.81 0.63
N PRO A 228 13.88 -2.07 0.19
CA PRO A 228 12.66 -2.86 0.39
C PRO A 228 12.42 -2.98 1.90
N ALA A 229 11.24 -2.55 2.33
CA ALA A 229 10.80 -2.58 3.73
C ALA A 229 10.20 -3.94 4.12
#